data_AF-A0AAW6IR42-F1
#
_entry.id   AF-A0AAW6IR42-F1
#
_cell.length_a   1.000
_cell.length_b   1.000
_cell.length_c   1.000
_cell.angle_alpha   90.00
_cell.angle_beta   90.00
_cell.angle_gamma   90.00
#
_symmetry.space_group_name_H-M   'P 1'
#
loop_
_entity.id
_entity.type
_entity.pdbx_description
1 polymer ?
#
loop_
_entity_poly.entity_id
_entity_poly.type
_entity_poly.pdbx_seq_one_letter_code
_entity_poly.pdbx_strand_id
1 'polypeptide(L)'
;MVDKKEILNQIVNVLEKPFVTHGFRYVRGGRFVRKLSDGNTEQQYHITFRKKYGCFLMSIELIVQNKVLLKDFDVLYRETLIFGYRNFEDNFRDECIKMVLKQKYVTLCGLGDWRELKEENESLESFNARFRLWSPPYFEDLKDLNNILEKEGSPTWQEQCLTSINLSLKFFKKTEDINWIINNTEYQGLFLLKQMGRVEEVENKYNSLLEKKRKYGNNTESIEYFYKLLMNKGV
;
A
#
# COMPACT_ATOMS: atom_id res chain seq x y z
N MET A 1 10.87 -16.44 24.33
CA MET A 1 10.86 -15.36 23.32
C MET A 1 9.61 -15.56 22.49
N VAL A 2 8.70 -14.59 22.47
CA VAL A 2 7.39 -14.73 21.81
C VAL A 2 7.57 -14.93 20.30
N ASP A 3 6.81 -15.86 19.74
CA ASP A 3 6.84 -16.16 18.30
C ASP A 3 6.01 -15.13 17.52
N LYS A 4 6.50 -14.72 16.35
CA LYS A 4 5.75 -13.87 15.40
C LYS A 4 4.37 -14.45 15.11
N LYS A 5 4.27 -15.78 15.00
CA LYS A 5 3.00 -16.46 14.73
C LYS A 5 2.01 -16.30 15.89
N GLU A 6 2.51 -16.31 17.12
CA GLU A 6 1.69 -16.15 18.33
C GLU A 6 1.09 -14.74 18.40
N ILE A 7 1.91 -13.71 18.22
CA ILE A 7 1.45 -12.31 18.14
C ILE A 7 0.42 -12.14 17.03
N LEU A 8 0.72 -12.65 15.84
CA LEU A 8 -0.18 -12.54 14.70
C LEU A 8 -1.52 -13.22 14.99
N ASN A 9 -1.53 -14.42 15.60
CA ASN A 9 -2.76 -15.12 15.93
C ASN A 9 -3.62 -14.33 16.91
N GLN A 10 -3.02 -13.69 17.92
CA GLN A 10 -3.75 -12.84 18.87
C GLN A 10 -4.42 -11.66 18.17
N ILE A 11 -3.72 -10.99 17.25
CA ILE A 11 -4.29 -9.89 16.47
C ILE A 11 -5.41 -10.40 15.53
N VAL A 12 -5.19 -11.52 14.85
CA VAL A 12 -6.20 -12.12 13.96
C VAL A 12 -7.46 -12.47 14.73
N ASN A 13 -7.36 -13.01 15.93
CA ASN A 13 -8.52 -13.34 16.77
C ASN A 13 -9.37 -12.12 17.12
N VAL A 14 -8.77 -10.93 17.26
CA VAL A 14 -9.50 -9.67 17.49
C VAL A 14 -10.18 -9.18 16.21
N LEU A 15 -9.50 -9.31 15.07
CA LEU A 15 -9.94 -8.73 13.80
C LEU A 15 -10.91 -9.60 13.01
N GLU A 16 -10.83 -10.92 13.12
CA GLU A 16 -11.48 -11.85 12.19
C GLU A 16 -13.00 -11.71 12.16
N LYS A 17 -13.65 -11.84 13.31
CA LYS A 17 -15.11 -11.74 13.39
C LYS A 17 -15.63 -10.37 12.90
N PRO A 18 -15.07 -9.23 13.34
CA PRO A 18 -15.42 -7.92 12.78
C PRO A 18 -15.18 -7.79 11.26
N PHE A 19 -14.08 -8.32 10.73
CA PHE A 19 -13.84 -8.24 9.28
C PHE A 19 -14.83 -9.08 8.47
N VAL A 20 -15.23 -10.24 9.00
CA VAL A 20 -16.25 -11.11 8.37
C VAL A 20 -17.58 -10.38 8.21
N THR A 21 -17.99 -9.53 9.16
CA THR A 21 -19.24 -8.74 9.02
C THR A 21 -19.16 -7.72 7.87
N HIS A 22 -17.98 -7.41 7.37
CA HIS A 22 -17.74 -6.53 6.22
C HIS A 22 -17.35 -7.27 4.94
N GLY A 23 -17.52 -8.60 4.91
CA GLY A 23 -17.26 -9.45 3.74
C GLY A 23 -15.77 -9.78 3.52
N PHE A 24 -14.91 -9.46 4.49
CA PHE A 24 -13.51 -9.89 4.45
C PHE A 24 -13.39 -11.31 5.00
N ARG A 25 -12.46 -12.09 4.44
CA ARG A 25 -12.05 -13.38 4.97
C ARG A 25 -10.58 -13.36 5.32
N TYR A 26 -10.21 -13.98 6.43
CA TYR A 26 -8.81 -14.22 6.75
C TYR A 26 -8.22 -15.19 5.72
N VAL A 27 -7.00 -14.88 5.27
CA VAL A 27 -6.13 -15.82 4.56
C VAL A 27 -4.81 -15.91 5.33
N ARG A 28 -3.82 -16.62 4.80
CA ARG A 28 -2.54 -16.79 5.52
C ARG A 28 -1.75 -15.48 5.69
N GLY A 29 -0.91 -15.46 6.71
CA GLY A 29 0.17 -14.47 6.86
C GLY A 29 -0.31 -13.08 7.26
N GLY A 30 -1.44 -12.97 7.96
CA GLY A 30 -1.94 -11.69 8.48
C GLY A 30 -2.72 -10.88 7.45
N ARG A 31 -3.22 -11.53 6.41
CA ARG A 31 -3.97 -10.88 5.34
C ARG A 31 -5.46 -11.20 5.46
N PHE A 32 -6.28 -10.17 5.39
CA PHE A 32 -7.72 -10.26 5.21
C PHE A 32 -8.07 -9.75 3.83
N VAL A 33 -8.92 -10.46 3.09
CA VAL A 33 -9.27 -10.13 1.71
C VAL A 33 -10.77 -10.05 1.50
N ARG A 34 -11.22 -9.07 0.72
CA ARG A 34 -12.60 -8.93 0.24
C ARG A 34 -12.59 -8.79 -1.27
N LYS A 35 -13.29 -9.68 -1.98
CA LYS A 35 -13.56 -9.51 -3.41
C LYS A 35 -14.82 -8.67 -3.59
N LEU A 36 -14.78 -7.71 -4.51
CA LEU A 36 -15.95 -6.90 -4.83
C LEU A 36 -16.88 -7.63 -5.82
N SER A 37 -18.08 -7.07 -6.01
CA SER A 37 -19.11 -7.63 -6.88
C SER A 37 -18.72 -7.69 -8.35
N ASP A 38 -17.76 -6.87 -8.79
CA ASP A 38 -17.19 -6.90 -10.14
C ASP A 38 -16.36 -8.17 -10.42
N GLY A 39 -16.07 -8.99 -9.39
CA GLY A 39 -15.30 -10.22 -9.46
C GLY A 39 -13.80 -10.04 -9.71
N ASN A 40 -13.35 -8.81 -10.01
CA ASN A 40 -12.01 -8.51 -10.49
C ASN A 40 -11.21 -7.66 -9.49
N THR A 41 -11.90 -6.90 -8.65
CA THR A 41 -11.29 -6.06 -7.62
C THR A 41 -11.21 -6.81 -6.29
N GLU A 42 -10.02 -6.83 -5.70
CA GLU A 42 -9.76 -7.40 -4.37
C GLU A 42 -9.16 -6.34 -3.46
N GLN A 43 -9.80 -6.10 -2.31
CA GLN A 43 -9.30 -5.26 -1.24
C GLN A 43 -8.59 -6.15 -0.21
N GLN A 44 -7.41 -5.73 0.24
CA GLN A 44 -6.61 -6.48 1.20
C GLN A 44 -6.19 -5.57 2.35
N TYR A 45 -6.40 -6.06 3.57
CA TYR A 45 -5.80 -5.53 4.79
C TYR A 45 -4.69 -6.49 5.21
N HIS A 46 -3.45 -6.02 5.34
CA HIS A 46 -2.30 -6.90 5.53
C HIS A 46 -1.42 -6.42 6.68
N ILE A 47 -1.30 -7.28 7.70
CA ILE A 47 -0.40 -7.07 8.83
C ILE A 47 0.91 -7.81 8.55
N THR A 48 2.01 -7.08 8.61
CA THR A 48 3.35 -7.65 8.51
C THR A 48 4.18 -7.33 9.74
N PHE A 49 5.17 -8.19 9.99
CA PHE A 49 6.15 -7.99 11.05
C PHE A 49 7.55 -8.19 10.51
N ARG A 50 8.45 -7.28 10.88
CA ARG A 50 9.89 -7.43 10.76
C ARG A 50 10.48 -7.54 12.17
N LYS A 51 11.41 -8.48 12.36
CA LYS A 51 12.10 -8.63 13.65
C LYS A 51 13.48 -7.98 13.55
N LYS A 52 13.83 -7.13 14.52
CA LYS A 52 15.13 -6.45 14.59
C LYS A 52 15.55 -6.32 16.05
N TYR A 53 16.76 -6.78 16.38
CA TYR A 53 17.32 -6.71 17.74
C TYR A 53 16.40 -7.25 18.85
N GLY A 54 15.70 -8.36 18.60
CA GLY A 54 14.77 -8.95 19.58
C GLY A 54 13.36 -8.38 19.54
N CYS A 55 13.17 -7.15 19.05
CA CYS A 55 11.86 -6.50 18.96
C CYS A 55 11.18 -6.72 17.60
N PHE A 56 9.87 -6.53 17.59
CA PHE A 56 9.01 -6.50 16.40
C PHE A 56 8.75 -5.06 15.96
N LEU A 57 8.83 -4.87 14.65
CA LEU A 57 8.25 -3.73 13.94
C LEU A 57 7.04 -4.25 13.17
N MET A 58 5.85 -3.76 13.53
CA MET A 58 4.60 -4.09 12.86
C MET A 58 4.25 -3.04 11.81
N SER A 59 3.64 -3.46 10.70
CA SER A 59 3.10 -2.56 9.69
C SER A 59 1.76 -3.08 9.18
N ILE A 60 0.83 -2.16 8.90
CA ILE A 60 -0.48 -2.48 8.36
C ILE A 60 -0.62 -1.79 7.00
N GLU A 61 -0.78 -2.59 5.95
CA GLU A 61 -0.92 -2.11 4.58
C GLU A 61 -2.35 -2.36 4.09
N LEU A 62 -2.92 -1.36 3.43
CA LEU A 62 -4.16 -1.48 2.67
C LEU A 62 -3.79 -1.59 1.19
N ILE A 63 -4.34 -2.57 0.49
CA ILE A 63 -3.99 -2.83 -0.91
C ILE A 63 -5.27 -3.06 -1.69
N VAL A 64 -5.40 -2.43 -2.86
CA VAL A 64 -6.44 -2.73 -3.83
C VAL A 64 -5.77 -3.33 -5.06
N GLN A 65 -6.25 -4.50 -5.47
CA GLN A 65 -5.76 -5.20 -6.65
C GLN A 65 -6.87 -5.30 -7.68
N ASN A 66 -6.52 -5.10 -8.96
CA ASN A 66 -7.42 -5.38 -10.07
C ASN A 66 -6.61 -5.88 -11.26
N LYS A 67 -6.79 -7.16 -11.61
CA LYS A 67 -6.00 -7.82 -12.66
C LYS A 67 -6.45 -7.46 -14.08
N VAL A 68 -7.71 -7.04 -14.23
CA VAL A 68 -8.29 -6.71 -15.54
C VAL A 68 -7.91 -5.28 -15.91
N LEU A 69 -8.08 -4.34 -14.99
CA LEU A 69 -7.69 -2.94 -15.22
C LEU A 69 -6.19 -2.75 -15.38
N LEU A 70 -5.38 -3.63 -14.78
CA LEU A 70 -3.92 -3.64 -14.92
C LEU A 70 -3.43 -4.73 -15.86
N LYS A 71 -4.30 -5.19 -16.77
CA LYS A 71 -3.85 -6.02 -17.88
C LYS A 71 -2.79 -5.23 -18.64
N ASP A 72 -1.68 -5.87 -19.00
CA ASP A 72 -0.54 -5.28 -19.73
C ASP A 72 0.28 -4.20 -18.96
N PHE A 73 -0.23 -3.62 -17.88
CA PHE A 73 0.54 -2.73 -16.98
C PHE A 73 1.81 -3.40 -16.45
N ASP A 74 1.69 -4.67 -16.06
CA ASP A 74 2.79 -5.48 -15.51
C ASP A 74 4.00 -5.53 -16.47
N VAL A 75 3.76 -5.58 -17.78
CA VAL A 75 4.82 -5.59 -18.80
C VAL A 75 5.54 -4.25 -18.85
N LEU A 76 4.79 -3.14 -18.95
CA LEU A 76 5.34 -1.79 -19.01
C LEU A 76 6.11 -1.43 -17.73
N TYR A 77 5.53 -1.78 -16.58
CA TYR A 77 6.11 -1.45 -15.29
C TYR A 77 7.37 -2.28 -15.01
N ARG A 78 7.40 -3.57 -15.38
CA ARG A 78 8.63 -4.38 -15.32
C ARG A 78 9.76 -3.78 -16.12
N GLU A 79 9.51 -3.39 -17.37
CA GLU A 79 10.54 -2.76 -18.21
C GLU A 79 11.07 -1.47 -17.57
N THR A 80 10.17 -0.68 -16.97
CA THR A 80 10.54 0.53 -16.25
C THR A 80 11.41 0.24 -15.02
N LEU A 81 11.06 -0.77 -14.23
CA LEU A 81 11.86 -1.18 -13.07
C LEU A 81 13.24 -1.70 -13.49
N ILE A 82 13.31 -2.51 -14.55
CA ILE A 82 14.57 -3.02 -15.10
C ILE A 82 15.46 -1.86 -15.57
N PHE A 83 14.88 -0.87 -16.27
CA PHE A 83 15.57 0.35 -16.68
C PHE A 83 16.13 1.15 -15.49
N GLY A 84 15.44 1.12 -14.34
CA GLY A 84 15.92 1.73 -13.10
C GLY A 84 17.25 1.14 -12.58
N TYR A 85 17.55 -0.12 -12.91
CA TYR A 85 18.78 -0.78 -12.49
C TYR A 85 19.95 -0.67 -13.49
N ARG A 86 19.79 0.05 -14.59
CA ARG A 86 20.78 0.09 -15.69
C ARG A 86 22.17 0.60 -15.28
N ASN A 87 22.25 1.44 -14.25
CA ASN A 87 23.51 2.03 -13.78
C ASN A 87 24.16 1.26 -12.62
N PHE A 88 23.59 0.11 -12.22
CA PHE A 88 24.16 -0.72 -11.17
C PHE A 88 25.16 -1.73 -11.75
N GLU A 89 26.11 -2.17 -10.91
CA GLU A 89 27.04 -3.25 -11.23
C GLU A 89 26.30 -4.52 -11.68
N ASP A 90 26.88 -5.24 -12.65
CA ASP A 90 26.22 -6.34 -13.35
C ASP A 90 25.66 -7.42 -12.39
N ASN A 91 26.44 -7.84 -11.39
CA ASN A 91 26.00 -8.88 -10.44
C ASN A 91 24.77 -8.43 -9.63
N PHE A 92 24.79 -7.21 -9.09
CA PHE A 92 23.67 -6.67 -8.32
C PHE A 92 22.45 -6.38 -9.20
N ARG A 93 22.70 -5.85 -10.41
CA ARG A 93 21.66 -5.59 -11.41
C ARG A 93 20.93 -6.88 -11.77
N ASP A 94 21.66 -7.97 -12.03
CA ASP A 94 21.07 -9.25 -12.43
C ASP A 94 20.22 -9.88 -11.30
N GLU A 95 20.65 -9.75 -10.04
CA GLU A 95 19.84 -10.17 -8.89
C GLU A 95 18.55 -9.37 -8.77
N CYS A 96 18.64 -8.04 -8.90
CA CYS A 96 17.48 -7.15 -8.90
C CYS A 96 16.51 -7.48 -10.04
N ILE A 97 17.01 -7.69 -11.27
CA ILE A 97 16.19 -8.08 -12.43
C ILE A 97 15.49 -9.42 -12.17
N LYS A 98 16.19 -10.42 -11.64
CA LYS A 98 15.58 -11.72 -11.27
C LYS A 98 14.45 -11.54 -10.26
N MET A 99 14.57 -10.59 -9.32
CA MET A 99 13.49 -10.30 -8.37
C MET A 99 12.29 -9.63 -9.04
N VAL A 100 12.51 -8.65 -9.92
CA VAL A 100 11.45 -7.98 -10.68
C VAL A 100 10.67 -8.98 -11.54
N LEU A 101 11.37 -9.87 -12.24
CA LEU A 101 10.76 -10.87 -13.13
C LEU A 101 9.88 -11.90 -12.39
N LYS A 102 10.11 -12.13 -11.09
CA LYS A 102 9.31 -13.06 -10.27
C LYS A 102 8.03 -12.44 -9.71
N GLN A 103 7.91 -11.11 -9.70
CA GLN A 103 6.76 -10.41 -9.13
C GLN A 103 5.62 -10.28 -10.14
N LYS A 104 4.40 -10.02 -9.68
CA LYS A 104 3.27 -9.61 -10.52
C LYS A 104 2.76 -8.27 -10.01
N TYR A 105 2.70 -7.27 -10.89
CA TYR A 105 2.29 -5.92 -10.54
C TYR A 105 0.80 -5.73 -10.82
N VAL A 106 -0.03 -6.22 -9.89
CA VAL A 106 -1.50 -6.18 -9.96
C VAL A 106 -2.12 -5.23 -8.93
N THR A 107 -1.30 -4.46 -8.23
CA THR A 107 -1.75 -3.48 -7.24
C THR A 107 -2.14 -2.18 -7.93
N LEU A 108 -3.42 -1.84 -7.82
CA LEU A 108 -4.04 -0.64 -8.36
C LEU A 108 -3.69 0.58 -7.52
N CYS A 109 -3.82 0.46 -6.21
CA CYS A 109 -3.37 1.45 -5.23
C CYS A 109 -3.13 0.77 -3.88
N GLY A 110 -2.44 1.46 -2.97
CA GLY A 110 -2.26 0.98 -1.61
C GLY A 110 -1.91 2.11 -0.66
N LEU A 111 -2.08 1.85 0.63
CA LEU A 111 -1.83 2.79 1.72
C LEU A 111 -1.05 2.08 2.83
N GLY A 112 0.21 2.48 3.00
CA GLY A 112 1.03 2.11 4.16
C GLY A 112 1.17 3.24 5.18
N ASP A 113 0.98 4.48 4.73
CA ASP A 113 1.03 5.68 5.57
C ASP A 113 -0.38 6.18 5.85
N TRP A 114 -0.88 5.94 7.06
CA TRP A 114 -2.28 6.19 7.38
C TRP A 114 -2.56 7.65 7.77
N ARG A 115 -1.55 8.54 7.71
CA ARG A 115 -1.75 9.98 7.94
C ARG A 115 -2.75 10.61 6.98
N GLU A 116 -2.99 9.99 5.82
CA GLU A 116 -4.01 10.41 4.87
C GLU A 116 -5.44 10.12 5.34
N LEU A 117 -5.62 9.35 6.42
CA LEU A 117 -6.92 9.00 7.02
C LEU A 117 -7.28 9.87 8.21
N LYS A 118 -6.52 10.94 8.45
CA LYS A 118 -6.91 12.01 9.36
C LYS A 118 -8.20 12.66 8.89
N GLU A 119 -8.99 13.14 9.84
CA GLU A 119 -10.07 14.07 9.51
C GLU A 119 -9.48 15.42 9.04
N GLU A 120 -10.25 16.20 8.28
CA GLU A 120 -9.77 17.39 7.55
C GLU A 120 -9.00 18.39 8.42
N ASN A 121 -9.44 18.59 9.66
CA ASN A 121 -8.84 19.51 10.62
C ASN A 121 -8.12 18.80 11.78
N GLU A 122 -7.91 17.50 11.68
CA GLU A 122 -7.23 16.72 12.71
C GLU A 122 -5.71 16.88 12.62
N SER A 123 -5.08 17.27 13.73
CA SER A 123 -3.62 17.32 13.83
C SER A 123 -3.02 15.91 13.79
N LEU A 124 -1.76 15.79 13.34
CA LEU A 124 -1.08 14.49 13.35
C LEU A 124 -0.93 13.92 14.77
N GLU A 125 -0.75 14.79 15.76
CA GLU A 125 -0.68 14.40 17.17
C GLU A 125 -2.01 13.80 17.65
N SER A 126 -3.13 14.47 17.38
CA SER A 126 -4.47 13.97 17.69
C SER A 126 -4.75 12.63 17.03
N PHE A 127 -4.37 12.48 15.75
CA PHE A 127 -4.51 11.22 15.02
C PHE A 127 -3.70 10.10 15.66
N ASN A 128 -2.44 10.36 16.00
CA ASN A 128 -1.56 9.39 16.63
C ASN A 128 -2.05 9.00 18.04
N ALA A 129 -2.65 9.93 18.78
CA ALA A 129 -3.19 9.66 20.12
C ALA A 129 -4.36 8.66 20.09
N ARG A 130 -5.22 8.71 19.06
CA ARG A 130 -6.32 7.74 18.91
C ARG A 130 -5.95 6.50 18.09
N PHE A 131 -4.93 6.59 17.23
CA PHE A 131 -4.52 5.51 16.33
C PHE A 131 -3.03 5.60 15.97
N ARG A 132 -2.21 4.87 16.72
CA ARG A 132 -0.77 4.75 16.58
C ARG A 132 -0.32 3.50 15.82
N LEU A 133 -1.16 2.47 15.69
CA LEU A 133 -0.80 1.18 15.07
C LEU A 133 -0.39 1.23 13.59
N TRP A 134 -0.61 2.35 12.88
CA TRP A 134 -0.05 2.53 11.54
C TRP A 134 1.47 2.77 11.55
N SER A 135 2.00 3.29 12.64
CA SER A 135 3.43 3.49 12.89
C SER A 135 3.76 3.15 14.35
N PRO A 136 3.60 1.88 14.75
CA PRO A 136 3.80 1.47 16.13
C PRO A 136 5.30 1.54 16.49
N PRO A 137 5.61 1.75 17.79
CA PRO A 137 6.99 1.63 18.27
C PRO A 137 7.49 0.19 18.11
N TYR A 138 8.80 -0.02 18.28
CA TYR A 138 9.33 -1.37 18.44
C TYR A 138 8.82 -1.95 19.77
N PHE A 139 8.40 -3.21 19.76
CA PHE A 139 7.89 -3.90 20.95
C PHE A 139 8.36 -5.36 21.01
N GLU A 140 8.49 -5.91 22.21
CA GLU A 140 8.88 -7.32 22.39
C GLU A 140 7.71 -8.29 22.22
N ASP A 141 6.54 -7.92 22.74
CA ASP A 141 5.27 -8.64 22.62
C ASP A 141 4.06 -7.69 22.75
N LEU A 142 2.85 -8.23 22.67
CA LEU A 142 1.62 -7.44 22.72
C LEU A 142 1.35 -6.83 24.11
N LYS A 143 1.91 -7.39 25.19
CA LYS A 143 1.81 -6.81 26.53
C LYS A 143 2.72 -5.59 26.63
N ASP A 144 3.95 -5.71 26.14
CA ASP A 144 4.89 -4.59 26.01
C ASP A 144 4.30 -3.45 25.16
N LEU A 145 3.73 -3.77 23.99
CA LEU A 145 3.05 -2.79 23.15
C LEU A 145 1.92 -2.06 23.90
N ASN A 146 1.08 -2.78 24.65
CA ASN A 146 0.04 -2.16 25.46
C ASN A 146 0.62 -1.24 26.55
N ASN A 147 1.69 -1.64 27.23
CA ASN A 147 2.34 -0.79 28.24
C ASN A 147 2.90 0.50 27.63
N ILE A 148 3.43 0.44 26.41
CA ILE A 148 3.92 1.63 25.70
C ILE A 148 2.74 2.56 25.36
N LEU A 149 1.67 2.02 24.78
CA LEU A 149 0.48 2.79 24.40
C LEU A 149 -0.20 3.44 25.63
N GLU A 150 -0.29 2.72 26.74
CA GLU A 150 -0.87 3.24 27.99
C GLU A 150 -0.07 4.43 28.53
N LYS A 151 1.26 4.36 28.52
CA LYS A 151 2.14 5.48 28.92
C LYS A 151 1.96 6.71 28.02
N GLU A 152 1.63 6.50 26.76
CA GLU A 152 1.33 7.56 25.79
C GLU A 152 -0.12 8.06 25.90
N GLY A 153 -0.93 7.54 26.83
CA GLY A 153 -2.35 7.88 26.95
C GLY A 153 -3.18 7.42 25.75
N SER A 154 -2.68 6.45 24.98
CA SER A 154 -3.32 5.93 23.78
C SER A 154 -4.19 4.70 24.07
N PRO A 155 -5.21 4.40 23.25
CA PRO A 155 -5.97 3.16 23.37
C PRO A 155 -5.08 1.91 23.23
N THR A 156 -5.53 0.79 23.76
CA THR A 156 -4.84 -0.51 23.66
C THR A 156 -4.66 -0.95 22.20
N TRP A 157 -3.73 -1.87 21.93
CA TRP A 157 -3.56 -2.42 20.58
C TRP A 157 -4.86 -3.08 20.09
N GLN A 158 -5.66 -3.69 20.97
CA GLN A 158 -6.94 -4.29 20.60
C GLN A 158 -7.93 -3.24 20.08
N GLU A 159 -8.11 -2.14 20.83
CA GLU A 159 -9.02 -1.05 20.46
C GLU A 159 -8.56 -0.36 19.17
N GLN A 160 -7.25 -0.20 19.00
CA GLN A 160 -6.69 0.35 17.77
C GLN A 160 -6.82 -0.61 16.58
N CYS A 161 -6.73 -1.93 16.79
CA CYS A 161 -7.05 -2.92 15.77
C CYS A 161 -8.49 -2.78 15.31
N LEU A 162 -9.45 -2.66 16.22
CA LEU A 162 -10.86 -2.43 15.87
C LEU A 162 -11.07 -1.09 15.15
N THR A 163 -10.41 -0.02 15.62
CA THR A 163 -10.40 1.29 14.96
C THR A 163 -9.87 1.20 13.53
N SER A 164 -8.84 0.39 13.30
CA SER A 164 -8.22 0.23 11.99
C SER A 164 -9.20 -0.31 10.94
N ILE A 165 -10.22 -1.09 11.35
CA ILE A 165 -11.24 -1.63 10.43
C ILE A 165 -12.02 -0.48 9.79
N ASN A 166 -12.55 0.44 10.59
CA ASN A 166 -13.32 1.59 10.09
C ASN A 166 -12.48 2.50 9.19
N LEU A 167 -11.23 2.76 9.59
CA LEU A 167 -10.28 3.53 8.79
C LEU A 167 -9.99 2.85 7.44
N SER A 168 -9.82 1.52 7.46
CA SER A 168 -9.62 0.72 6.24
C SER A 168 -10.83 0.80 5.31
N LEU A 169 -12.04 0.66 5.86
CA LEU A 169 -13.27 0.76 5.09
C LEU A 169 -13.46 2.17 4.48
N LYS A 170 -13.12 3.23 5.21
CA LYS A 170 -13.11 4.61 4.69
C LYS A 170 -12.15 4.73 3.49
N PHE A 171 -10.94 4.21 3.61
CA PHE A 171 -9.97 4.19 2.49
C PHE A 171 -10.53 3.41 1.30
N PHE A 172 -10.94 2.16 1.53
CA PHE A 172 -11.47 1.29 0.48
C PHE A 172 -12.67 1.88 -0.24
N LYS A 173 -13.54 2.62 0.46
CA LYS A 173 -14.66 3.31 -0.16
C LYS A 173 -14.21 4.38 -1.17
N LYS A 174 -13.15 5.14 -0.88
CA LYS A 174 -12.57 6.12 -1.82
C LYS A 174 -12.03 5.43 -3.08
N THR A 175 -11.43 4.24 -2.92
CA THR A 175 -10.86 3.47 -4.03
C THR A 175 -11.91 2.84 -4.96
N GLU A 176 -13.19 2.90 -4.63
CA GLU A 176 -14.27 2.49 -5.55
C GLU A 176 -14.46 3.53 -6.68
N ASP A 177 -13.98 4.77 -6.50
CA ASP A 177 -13.91 5.77 -7.56
C ASP A 177 -12.59 5.67 -8.33
N ILE A 178 -12.69 5.34 -9.62
CA ILE A 178 -11.52 5.21 -10.49
C ILE A 178 -10.80 6.55 -10.69
N ASN A 179 -11.49 7.69 -10.64
CA ASN A 179 -10.85 9.00 -10.73
C ASN A 179 -10.03 9.29 -9.48
N TRP A 180 -10.49 8.86 -8.30
CA TRP A 180 -9.70 8.94 -7.07
C TRP A 180 -8.39 8.14 -7.22
N ILE A 181 -8.45 6.92 -7.75
CA ILE A 181 -7.25 6.11 -8.02
C ILE A 181 -6.32 6.82 -9.00
N ILE A 182 -6.85 7.32 -10.12
CA ILE A 182 -6.07 8.04 -11.13
C ILE A 182 -5.34 9.23 -10.51
N ASN A 183 -6.02 10.01 -9.66
CA ASN A 183 -5.46 11.20 -9.06
C ASN A 183 -4.40 10.88 -7.99
N ASN A 184 -4.56 9.78 -7.25
CA ASN A 184 -3.72 9.44 -6.09
C ASN A 184 -2.63 8.40 -6.38
N THR A 185 -2.45 7.99 -7.64
CA THR A 185 -1.38 7.06 -8.05
C THR A 185 -0.50 7.67 -9.13
N GLU A 186 0.76 7.24 -9.24
CA GLU A 186 1.68 7.71 -10.29
C GLU A 186 1.49 6.88 -11.57
N TYR A 187 2.16 5.74 -11.66
CA TYR A 187 2.20 4.87 -12.84
C TYR A 187 0.82 4.30 -13.22
N GLN A 188 0.07 3.80 -12.24
CA GLN A 188 -1.26 3.23 -12.46
C GLN A 188 -2.22 4.28 -13.00
N GLY A 189 -2.21 5.50 -12.46
CA GLY A 189 -3.07 6.58 -12.94
C GLY A 189 -2.78 6.99 -14.38
N LEU A 190 -1.51 7.09 -14.78
CA LEU A 190 -1.14 7.31 -16.18
C LEU A 190 -1.63 6.18 -17.09
N PHE A 191 -1.42 4.94 -16.66
CA PHE A 191 -1.85 3.76 -17.40
C PHE A 191 -3.36 3.72 -17.62
N LEU A 192 -4.14 3.94 -16.55
CA LEU A 192 -5.60 3.95 -16.60
C LEU A 192 -6.13 5.05 -17.51
N LEU A 193 -5.59 6.28 -17.43
CA LEU A 193 -5.96 7.38 -18.32
C LEU A 193 -5.72 7.01 -19.80
N LYS A 194 -4.58 6.39 -20.10
CA LYS A 194 -4.26 5.93 -21.46
C LYS A 194 -5.24 4.86 -21.94
N GLN A 195 -5.54 3.86 -21.10
CA GLN A 195 -6.52 2.81 -21.41
C GLN A 195 -7.92 3.35 -21.67
N MET A 196 -8.30 4.44 -20.98
CA MET A 196 -9.57 5.13 -21.18
C MET A 196 -9.59 6.07 -22.41
N GLY A 197 -8.49 6.17 -23.17
CA GLY A 197 -8.39 7.08 -24.31
C GLY A 197 -8.27 8.57 -23.94
N ARG A 198 -8.04 8.89 -22.65
CA ARG A 198 -7.96 10.26 -22.13
C ARG A 198 -6.55 10.85 -22.30
N VAL A 199 -6.07 10.91 -23.54
CA VAL A 199 -4.66 11.20 -23.86
C VAL A 199 -4.18 12.55 -23.33
N GLU A 200 -4.98 13.61 -23.46
CA GLU A 200 -4.65 14.94 -22.94
C GLU A 200 -4.43 14.91 -21.41
N GLU A 201 -5.24 14.13 -20.70
CA GLU A 201 -5.11 13.99 -19.25
C GLU A 201 -3.89 13.16 -18.84
N VAL A 202 -3.45 12.21 -19.68
CA VAL A 202 -2.18 11.49 -19.47
C VAL A 202 -1.02 12.49 -19.47
N GLU A 203 -1.00 13.40 -20.45
CA GLU A 203 0.05 14.42 -20.57
C GLU A 203 0.01 15.40 -19.40
N ASN A 204 -1.17 15.91 -19.04
CA ASN A 204 -1.34 16.82 -17.89
C ASN A 204 -0.86 16.18 -16.58
N LYS A 205 -1.25 14.92 -16.33
CA LYS A 205 -0.81 14.19 -15.14
C LYS A 205 0.69 13.94 -15.15
N TYR A 206 1.25 13.56 -16.29
CA TYR A 206 2.69 13.35 -16.45
C TYR A 206 3.50 14.62 -16.14
N ASN A 207 3.10 15.75 -16.71
CA ASN A 207 3.75 17.03 -16.47
C ASN A 207 3.67 17.44 -14.99
N SER A 208 2.50 17.28 -14.36
CA SER A 208 2.34 17.53 -12.92
C SER A 208 3.25 16.64 -12.06
N LEU A 209 3.39 15.35 -12.41
CA LEU A 209 4.29 14.42 -11.71
C LEU A 209 5.76 14.82 -11.86
N LEU A 210 6.17 15.25 -13.06
CA LEU A 210 7.53 15.73 -13.32
C LEU A 210 7.85 16.99 -12.51
N GLU A 211 6.97 17.99 -12.54
CA GLU A 211 7.14 19.22 -11.78
C GLU A 211 7.26 18.93 -10.29
N LYS A 212 6.39 18.08 -9.75
CA LYS A 212 6.45 17.65 -8.35
C LYS A 212 7.78 16.97 -8.04
N LYS A 213 8.23 16.00 -8.84
CA LYS A 213 9.49 15.28 -8.61
C LYS A 213 10.70 16.24 -8.68
N ARG A 214 10.75 17.12 -9.68
CA ARG A 214 11.82 18.14 -9.82
C ARG A 214 11.86 19.10 -8.65
N LYS A 215 10.70 19.59 -8.19
CA LYS A 215 10.59 20.48 -7.04
C LYS A 215 11.20 19.89 -5.77
N TYR A 216 11.08 18.57 -5.58
CA TYR A 216 11.63 17.86 -4.42
C TYR A 216 13.00 17.20 -4.68
N GLY A 217 13.65 17.47 -5.82
CA GLY A 217 14.95 16.90 -6.17
C GLY A 217 14.94 15.38 -6.41
N ASN A 218 13.78 14.80 -6.71
CA ASN A 218 13.64 13.37 -6.97
C ASN A 218 14.05 13.02 -8.41
N ASN A 219 14.63 11.83 -8.61
CA ASN A 219 14.93 11.30 -9.94
C ASN A 219 13.65 11.17 -10.79
N THR A 220 13.67 11.70 -12.02
CA THR A 220 12.56 11.66 -12.99
C THR A 220 12.69 10.55 -14.02
N GLU A 221 13.86 9.94 -14.19
CA GLU A 221 14.16 9.05 -15.31
C GLU A 221 13.18 7.87 -15.41
N SER A 222 12.77 7.30 -14.28
CA SER A 222 11.81 6.19 -14.24
C SER A 222 10.43 6.60 -14.76
N ILE A 223 9.93 7.78 -14.39
CA ILE A 223 8.61 8.23 -14.84
C ILE A 223 8.65 8.71 -16.30
N GLU A 224 9.76 9.32 -16.72
CA GLU A 224 10.00 9.71 -18.13
C GLU A 224 10.07 8.48 -19.03
N TYR A 225 10.79 7.44 -18.60
CA TYR A 225 10.89 6.18 -19.34
C TYR A 225 9.55 5.44 -19.41
N PHE A 226 8.82 5.35 -18.29
CA PHE A 226 7.48 4.75 -18.28
C PHE A 226 6.53 5.49 -19.21
N TYR A 227 6.49 6.82 -19.18
CA TYR A 227 5.66 7.62 -20.07
C TYR A 227 5.98 7.36 -21.54
N LYS A 228 7.28 7.33 -21.90
CA LYS A 228 7.73 6.99 -23.26
C LYS A 228 7.25 5.60 -23.68
N LEU A 229 7.34 4.60 -22.82
CA LEU A 229 6.83 3.26 -23.11
C LEU A 229 5.31 3.24 -23.29
N LEU A 230 4.58 3.91 -22.38
CA LEU A 230 3.13 3.98 -22.37
C LEU A 230 2.57 4.63 -23.64
N MET A 231 3.24 5.66 -24.17
CA MET A 231 2.78 6.38 -25.35
C MET A 231 3.16 5.68 -26.67
N ASN A 232 4.27 4.93 -26.69
CA ASN A 232 4.76 4.27 -27.90
C ASN A 232 4.23 2.85 -28.10
N LYS A 233 3.86 2.15 -27.01
CA LYS A 233 3.25 0.83 -27.11
C LYS A 233 1.74 1.00 -27.29
N GLY A 234 1.18 0.33 -28.30
CA GLY A 234 -0.28 0.15 -28.38
C GLY A 234 -0.70 -0.70 -27.18
N VAL A 235 -1.36 -0.07 -26.22
CA VAL A 235 -1.96 -0.73 -25.05
C VAL A 235 -3.47 -0.80 -25.28
#